data_AF-A0A923ZK78-F1
#
_entry.id   AF-A0A923ZK78-F1
#
_cell.length_a   1.000
_cell.length_b   1.000
_cell.length_c   1.000
_cell.angle_alpha   90.00
_cell.angle_beta   90.00
_cell.angle_gamma   90.00
#
_symmetry.space_group_name_H-M   'P 1'
#
loop_
_entity.id
_entity.type
_entity.pdbx_description
1 polymer ?
#
loop_
_entity_poly.entity_id
_entity_poly.type
_entity_poly.pdbx_seq_one_letter_code
_entity_poly.pdbx_strand_id
1 'polypeptide(L)'
;GREQSDITGLIGQYAHGNEPSHHIAYLYNYTNAPWKTQEKVHQIMTQFYKNAPDGLIGNEDCGQMSAWYVMSAMGIYPLTPGSSKYTIGTPAFNEAKVNLENGKFLKFTASNLAPDNFFIERVLINKNEDSTKINDELQLEDRDIQAGGKVFFEMMPREGILEMVPDILILKSNIENPIVINPVINGGTVSFQKNKNVSITSSNKNVKIYYTTYGNEPSDKSSVYKTLLPISHSQIVKAIAYDDKGNHSFITTAVYKKMAHDWTVKLNTEYEQMYNGNGAIGLIDGIRGETDWRKGNWQGYQKKDVDVTIDLKKPTTISSVSAGFLQDTRAWIIMPKQVIVQVSDDGKEFTTVSDKKNFVPIDNLTPQLKTAEAIFPAVKTRYVRLKAIQYGKLPAWHESPGEDTHIFIDEIEIK
;
A
#
# COMPACT_ATOMS: atom_id res chain seq x y z
N GLY A 1 -15.94 7.23 -10.41
CA GLY A 1 -15.72 6.24 -9.33
C GLY A 1 -14.83 6.77 -8.21
N ARG A 2 -15.27 7.81 -7.46
CA ARG A 2 -14.65 8.23 -6.20
C ARG A 2 -15.56 8.02 -4.99
N GLU A 3 -16.60 7.20 -5.18
CA GLU A 3 -17.37 6.58 -4.10
C GLU A 3 -17.30 5.09 -4.39
N GLN A 4 -16.27 4.42 -3.88
CA GLN A 4 -16.37 2.97 -3.71
C GLN A 4 -17.25 2.77 -2.49
N SER A 5 -18.52 2.41 -2.73
CA SER A 5 -19.51 2.08 -1.69
C SER A 5 -18.99 1.05 -0.69
N ASP A 6 -18.02 0.24 -1.11
CA ASP A 6 -17.59 -0.96 -0.40
C ASP A 6 -16.31 -0.71 0.43
N ILE A 7 -15.78 0.52 0.53
CA ILE A 7 -14.62 0.85 1.38
C ILE A 7 -15.05 1.80 2.50
N THR A 8 -15.64 1.21 3.53
CA THR A 8 -16.26 1.91 4.66
C THR A 8 -15.90 1.22 5.98
N GLY A 9 -16.29 1.80 7.13
CA GLY A 9 -15.94 1.25 8.45
C GLY A 9 -14.43 1.26 8.71
N LEU A 10 -13.81 2.44 8.61
CA LEU A 10 -12.35 2.57 8.59
C LEU A 10 -11.72 2.60 9.98
N ILE A 11 -10.66 1.82 10.17
CA ILE A 11 -9.68 1.95 11.27
C ILE A 11 -8.30 2.14 10.63
N GLY A 12 -7.94 3.38 10.30
CA GLY A 12 -6.78 3.63 9.44
C GLY A 12 -7.03 3.10 8.03
N GLN A 13 -6.21 2.15 7.57
CA GLN A 13 -6.39 1.48 6.26
C GLN A 13 -7.23 0.21 6.32
N TYR A 14 -7.59 -0.26 7.52
CA TYR A 14 -8.54 -1.35 7.68
C TYR A 14 -9.94 -0.88 7.28
N ALA A 15 -10.62 -1.61 6.40
CA ALA A 15 -11.99 -1.29 5.96
C ALA A 15 -12.92 -2.46 6.28
N HIS A 16 -13.75 -2.31 7.32
CA HIS A 16 -14.62 -3.39 7.77
C HIS A 16 -15.79 -3.66 6.81
N GLY A 17 -16.16 -2.70 5.96
CA GLY A 17 -17.26 -2.86 5.00
C GLY A 17 -16.90 -3.69 3.78
N ASN A 18 -15.74 -4.38 3.82
CA ASN A 18 -15.21 -5.19 2.73
C ASN A 18 -14.55 -6.46 3.30
N GLU A 19 -14.92 -7.61 2.75
CA GLU A 19 -14.52 -8.94 3.21
C GLU A 19 -13.00 -9.18 3.29
N PRO A 20 -12.17 -8.65 2.37
CA PRO A 20 -10.72 -8.87 2.44
C PRO A 20 -10.12 -8.46 3.80
N SER A 21 -10.74 -7.51 4.51
CA SER A 21 -10.26 -7.06 5.81
C SER A 21 -10.70 -7.94 6.98
N HIS A 22 -11.77 -8.75 6.85
CA HIS A 22 -12.49 -9.37 7.98
C HIS A 22 -11.59 -10.22 8.91
N HIS A 23 -10.58 -10.88 8.34
CA HIS A 23 -9.67 -11.76 9.07
C HIS A 23 -8.47 -11.03 9.70
N ILE A 24 -8.17 -9.80 9.30
CA ILE A 24 -6.90 -9.11 9.61
C ILE A 24 -6.73 -8.87 11.12
N ALA A 25 -7.79 -8.51 11.84
CA ALA A 25 -7.72 -8.24 13.27
C ALA A 25 -7.22 -9.45 14.07
N TYR A 26 -7.54 -10.66 13.61
CA TYR A 26 -7.16 -11.93 14.24
C TYR A 26 -5.71 -12.33 13.97
N LEU A 27 -5.04 -11.70 13.00
CA LEU A 27 -3.63 -12.01 12.71
C LEU A 27 -2.69 -11.62 13.85
N TYR A 28 -3.11 -10.74 14.76
CA TYR A 28 -2.34 -10.41 15.95
C TYR A 28 -2.14 -11.61 16.88
N ASN A 29 -3.01 -12.62 16.85
CA ASN A 29 -2.81 -13.87 17.57
C ASN A 29 -1.53 -14.60 17.10
N TYR A 30 -1.09 -14.39 15.87
CA TYR A 30 0.12 -15.01 15.31
C TYR A 30 1.37 -14.14 15.54
N THR A 31 1.27 -13.15 16.43
CA THR A 31 2.35 -12.27 16.83
C THR A 31 2.55 -12.33 18.34
N ASN A 32 3.55 -11.63 18.87
CA ASN A 32 3.71 -11.45 20.31
C ASN A 32 2.73 -10.40 20.91
N ALA A 33 1.62 -10.11 20.22
CA ALA A 33 0.64 -9.10 20.61
C ALA A 33 -0.84 -9.53 20.49
N PRO A 34 -1.24 -10.72 20.99
CA PRO A 34 -2.62 -11.22 20.86
C PRO A 34 -3.69 -10.34 21.51
N TRP A 35 -3.34 -9.55 22.53
CA TRP A 35 -4.27 -8.57 23.12
C TRP A 35 -4.76 -7.53 22.10
N LYS A 36 -4.01 -7.27 21.03
CA LYS A 36 -4.46 -6.40 19.93
C LYS A 36 -5.59 -7.02 19.11
N THR A 37 -5.66 -8.35 18.99
CA THR A 37 -6.84 -9.02 18.42
C THR A 37 -8.08 -8.63 19.23
N GLN A 38 -8.00 -8.79 20.56
CA GLN A 38 -9.11 -8.53 21.48
C GLN A 38 -9.54 -7.05 21.42
N GLU A 39 -8.58 -6.12 21.45
CA GLU A 39 -8.84 -4.68 21.31
C GLU A 39 -9.52 -4.34 19.97
N LYS A 40 -9.03 -4.88 18.85
CA LYS A 40 -9.59 -4.56 17.53
C LYS A 40 -10.93 -5.23 17.28
N VAL A 41 -11.11 -6.49 17.66
CA VAL A 41 -12.39 -7.20 17.52
C VAL A 41 -13.46 -6.52 18.39
N HIS A 42 -13.13 -6.17 19.64
CA HIS A 42 -14.04 -5.40 20.50
C HIS A 42 -14.39 -4.03 19.90
N GLN A 43 -13.39 -3.28 19.41
CA GLN A 43 -13.60 -1.99 18.75
C GLN A 43 -14.55 -2.12 17.54
N ILE A 44 -14.33 -3.11 16.67
CA ILE A 44 -15.14 -3.34 15.48
C ILE A 44 -16.59 -3.66 15.87
N MET A 45 -16.80 -4.63 16.77
CA MET A 45 -18.15 -5.02 17.20
C MET A 45 -18.93 -3.87 17.84
N THR A 46 -18.26 -2.98 18.57
CA THR A 46 -18.92 -1.89 19.31
C THR A 46 -19.11 -0.61 18.49
N GLN A 47 -18.28 -0.36 17.47
CA GLN A 47 -18.32 0.88 16.68
C GLN A 47 -19.03 0.71 15.33
N PHE A 48 -19.00 -0.49 14.75
CA PHE A 48 -19.44 -0.73 13.37
C PHE A 48 -20.75 -1.50 13.23
N TYR A 49 -21.32 -1.97 14.35
CA TYR A 49 -22.60 -2.66 14.38
C TYR A 49 -23.56 -1.93 15.33
N LYS A 50 -24.74 -1.56 14.83
CA LYS A 50 -25.78 -0.89 15.63
C LYS A 50 -27.13 -1.54 15.40
N ASN A 51 -28.00 -1.46 16.40
CA ASN A 51 -29.41 -1.82 16.26
C ASN A 51 -30.20 -0.64 15.68
N ALA A 52 -29.91 -0.28 14.43
CA ALA A 52 -30.54 0.82 13.70
C ALA A 52 -30.60 0.48 12.19
N PRO A 53 -31.47 1.14 11.40
CA PRO A 53 -31.54 0.92 9.95
C PRO A 53 -30.22 1.14 9.20
N ASP A 54 -29.35 2.04 9.69
CA ASP A 54 -27.98 2.29 9.22
C ASP A 54 -26.93 1.52 10.05
N GLY A 55 -27.34 0.38 10.62
CA GLY A 55 -26.58 -0.34 11.62
C GLY A 55 -25.38 -1.12 11.11
N LEU A 56 -25.25 -1.27 9.79
CA LEU A 56 -24.10 -1.88 9.13
C LEU A 56 -23.32 -0.81 8.38
N ILE A 57 -21.99 -0.91 8.44
CA ILE A 57 -21.11 0.08 7.83
C ILE A 57 -20.86 -0.15 6.33
N GLY A 58 -21.39 -1.20 5.71
CA GLY A 58 -21.22 -1.55 4.30
C GLY A 58 -22.36 -2.46 3.81
N ASN A 59 -22.19 -3.08 2.65
CA ASN A 59 -23.14 -4.08 2.16
C ASN A 59 -23.19 -5.26 3.13
N GLU A 60 -24.35 -5.89 3.26
CA GLU A 60 -24.52 -7.04 4.16
C GLU A 60 -23.87 -8.32 3.60
N ASP A 61 -23.69 -8.34 2.28
CA ASP A 61 -23.04 -9.39 1.50
C ASP A 61 -23.54 -10.80 1.81
N CYS A 62 -24.88 -10.93 1.73
CA CYS A 62 -25.61 -12.20 1.78
C CYS A 62 -25.35 -13.01 3.06
N GLY A 63 -25.23 -12.33 4.20
CA GLY A 63 -24.98 -12.94 5.50
C GLY A 63 -23.56 -12.75 6.01
N GLN A 64 -22.62 -12.29 5.19
CA GLN A 64 -21.20 -12.31 5.53
C GLN A 64 -20.84 -11.32 6.66
N MET A 65 -21.36 -10.09 6.62
CA MET A 65 -21.18 -9.12 7.71
C MET A 65 -21.83 -9.63 9.01
N SER A 66 -23.04 -10.15 8.91
CA SER A 66 -23.79 -10.69 10.04
C SER A 66 -23.07 -11.91 10.65
N ALA A 67 -22.54 -12.82 9.82
CA ALA A 67 -21.80 -13.99 10.25
C ALA A 67 -20.49 -13.61 10.95
N TRP A 68 -19.78 -12.58 10.47
CA TRP A 68 -18.61 -12.05 11.16
C TRP A 68 -18.97 -11.62 12.58
N TYR A 69 -20.06 -10.86 12.76
CA TYR A 69 -20.50 -10.42 14.08
C TYR A 69 -20.91 -11.60 14.97
N VAL A 70 -21.74 -12.52 14.47
CA VAL A 70 -22.22 -13.68 15.25
C VAL A 70 -21.05 -14.52 15.76
N MET A 71 -20.09 -14.86 14.89
CA MET A 71 -18.92 -15.64 15.28
C MET A 71 -18.05 -14.88 16.28
N SER A 72 -17.70 -13.63 15.96
CA SER A 72 -16.84 -12.78 16.79
C SER A 72 -17.44 -12.52 18.17
N ALA A 73 -18.76 -12.32 18.26
CA ALA A 73 -19.48 -12.09 19.50
C ALA A 73 -19.49 -13.32 20.43
N MET A 74 -19.40 -14.54 19.88
CA MET A 74 -19.16 -15.75 20.67
C MET A 74 -17.70 -15.86 21.17
N GLY A 75 -16.79 -15.07 20.60
CA GLY A 75 -15.37 -15.06 20.91
C GLY A 75 -14.52 -15.93 19.98
N ILE A 76 -15.03 -16.39 18.82
CA ILE A 76 -14.30 -17.26 17.88
C ILE A 76 -14.44 -16.79 16.42
N TYR A 77 -13.49 -17.14 15.56
CA TYR A 77 -13.56 -16.81 14.12
C TYR A 77 -12.84 -17.86 13.24
N PRO A 78 -13.40 -18.27 12.08
CA PRO A 78 -12.75 -19.21 11.17
C PRO A 78 -11.74 -18.46 10.27
N LEU A 79 -10.51 -18.28 10.76
CA LEU A 79 -9.48 -17.50 10.05
C LEU A 79 -9.13 -18.06 8.66
N THR A 80 -9.04 -19.39 8.57
CA THR A 80 -8.68 -20.11 7.35
C THR A 80 -9.79 -21.09 7.01
N PRO A 81 -10.83 -20.67 6.26
CA PRO A 81 -11.91 -21.56 5.84
C PRO A 81 -11.35 -22.83 5.16
N GLY A 82 -11.85 -24.00 5.55
CA GLY A 82 -11.32 -25.31 5.17
C GLY A 82 -10.36 -25.93 6.21
N SER A 83 -9.88 -25.15 7.18
CA SER A 83 -9.24 -25.68 8.39
C SER A 83 -10.28 -26.14 9.42
N SER A 84 -9.92 -27.09 10.28
CA SER A 84 -10.72 -27.49 11.45
C SER A 84 -10.64 -26.49 12.61
N LYS A 85 -9.92 -25.37 12.45
CA LYS A 85 -9.56 -24.47 13.55
C LYS A 85 -10.31 -23.15 13.49
N TYR A 86 -10.76 -22.71 14.65
CA TYR A 86 -11.32 -21.38 14.90
C TYR A 86 -10.37 -20.62 15.83
N THR A 87 -9.98 -19.40 15.46
CA THR A 87 -9.12 -18.57 16.31
C THR A 87 -9.94 -17.80 17.33
N ILE A 88 -9.36 -17.57 18.51
CA ILE A 88 -10.01 -16.89 19.63
C ILE A 88 -9.92 -15.36 19.45
N GLY A 89 -11.04 -14.68 19.61
CA GLY A 89 -11.14 -13.22 19.66
C GLY A 89 -11.38 -12.74 21.09
N THR A 90 -12.50 -12.05 21.30
CA THR A 90 -13.03 -11.71 22.63
C THR A 90 -14.56 -11.78 22.60
N PRO A 91 -15.24 -12.34 23.62
CA PRO A 91 -16.69 -12.47 23.62
C PRO A 91 -17.38 -11.11 23.82
N ALA A 92 -18.58 -10.97 23.25
CA ALA A 92 -19.44 -9.80 23.45
C ALA A 92 -20.56 -10.03 24.49
N PHE A 93 -20.79 -11.28 24.89
CA PHE A 93 -21.86 -11.67 25.82
C PHE A 93 -21.33 -12.52 26.98
N ASN A 94 -21.95 -12.39 28.15
CA ASN A 94 -21.66 -13.23 29.33
C ASN A 94 -21.94 -14.71 29.09
N GLU A 95 -22.97 -15.02 28.29
CA GLU A 95 -23.30 -16.38 27.87
C GLU A 95 -23.86 -16.36 26.44
N ALA A 96 -23.38 -17.29 25.61
CA ALA A 96 -23.97 -17.66 24.34
C ALA A 96 -24.10 -19.19 24.27
N LYS A 97 -25.24 -19.70 23.81
CA LYS A 97 -25.50 -21.14 23.67
C LYS A 97 -25.82 -21.46 22.22
N VAL A 98 -25.05 -22.37 21.63
CA VAL A 98 -25.29 -22.92 20.28
C VAL A 98 -25.85 -24.33 20.43
N ASN A 99 -27.04 -24.57 19.87
CA ASN A 99 -27.58 -25.93 19.75
C ASN A 99 -27.05 -26.53 18.43
N LEU A 100 -26.42 -27.69 18.52
CA LEU A 100 -25.78 -28.37 17.39
C LEU A 100 -26.76 -29.34 16.73
N GLU A 101 -26.56 -29.61 15.44
CA GLU A 101 -27.42 -30.52 14.67
C GLU A 101 -27.42 -31.95 15.21
N ASN A 102 -26.33 -32.36 15.89
CA ASN A 102 -26.21 -33.67 16.55
C ASN A 102 -26.97 -33.76 17.89
N GLY A 103 -27.80 -32.76 18.23
CA GLY A 103 -28.60 -32.71 19.45
C GLY A 103 -27.84 -32.27 20.70
N LYS A 104 -26.53 -32.05 20.62
CA LYS A 104 -25.73 -31.49 21.71
C LYS A 104 -25.80 -29.96 21.70
N PHE A 105 -25.17 -29.33 22.69
CA PHE A 105 -24.98 -27.90 22.71
C PHE A 105 -23.56 -27.53 23.13
N LEU A 106 -23.11 -26.35 22.71
CA LEU A 106 -21.88 -25.72 23.19
C LEU A 106 -22.26 -24.39 23.84
N LYS A 107 -21.77 -24.16 25.06
CA LYS A 107 -21.91 -22.89 25.79
C LYS A 107 -20.61 -22.11 25.78
N PHE A 108 -20.63 -20.89 25.30
CA PHE A 108 -19.58 -19.90 25.51
C PHE A 108 -19.98 -19.05 26.71
N THR A 109 -19.08 -18.87 27.67
CA THR A 109 -19.36 -18.11 28.90
C THR A 109 -18.16 -17.25 29.26
N ALA A 110 -18.39 -16.05 29.78
CA ALA A 110 -17.35 -15.13 30.19
C ALA A 110 -17.58 -14.65 31.63
N SER A 111 -16.54 -14.65 32.46
CA SER A 111 -16.61 -14.06 33.81
C SER A 111 -16.06 -12.64 33.82
N ASN A 112 -16.73 -11.73 34.53
CA ASN A 112 -16.33 -10.33 34.69
C ASN A 112 -16.30 -9.51 33.38
N LEU A 113 -16.94 -9.97 32.29
CA LEU A 113 -17.02 -9.21 31.04
C LEU A 113 -17.74 -7.87 31.27
N ALA A 114 -17.10 -6.77 30.85
CA ALA A 114 -17.64 -5.43 30.90
C ALA A 114 -17.16 -4.61 29.68
N PRO A 115 -17.77 -3.46 29.36
CA PRO A 115 -17.34 -2.61 28.24
C PRO A 115 -15.86 -2.20 28.28
N ASP A 116 -15.26 -2.10 29.46
CA ASP A 116 -13.85 -1.81 29.71
C ASP A 116 -13.04 -3.04 30.15
N ASN A 117 -13.69 -4.20 30.34
CA ASN A 117 -13.09 -5.47 30.74
C ASN A 117 -13.41 -6.58 29.73
N PHE A 118 -12.70 -6.56 28.61
CA PHE A 118 -12.88 -7.51 27.48
C PHE A 118 -11.58 -8.24 27.11
N PHE A 119 -10.55 -8.19 27.96
CA PHE A 119 -9.34 -8.96 27.72
C PHE A 119 -9.41 -10.33 28.36
N ILE A 120 -8.87 -11.35 27.70
CA ILE A 120 -8.89 -12.73 28.16
C ILE A 120 -7.61 -13.02 28.95
N GLU A 121 -7.78 -13.50 30.18
CA GLU A 121 -6.71 -14.10 30.99
C GLU A 121 -6.50 -15.56 30.60
N ARG A 122 -7.59 -16.34 30.55
CA ARG A 122 -7.56 -17.78 30.26
C ARG A 122 -8.78 -18.22 29.44
N VAL A 123 -8.56 -19.22 28.59
CA VAL A 123 -9.62 -19.94 27.89
C VAL A 123 -9.60 -21.40 28.33
N LEU A 124 -10.72 -21.88 28.85
CA LEU A 124 -10.90 -23.26 29.32
C LEU A 124 -11.93 -23.98 28.47
N ILE A 125 -11.56 -25.13 27.90
CA ILE A 125 -12.47 -25.97 27.10
C ILE A 125 -12.88 -27.18 27.93
N ASN A 126 -14.19 -27.41 28.03
CA ASN A 126 -14.83 -28.53 28.72
C ASN A 126 -14.38 -28.70 30.17
N LYS A 127 -14.44 -27.60 30.94
CA LYS A 127 -14.19 -27.57 32.39
C LYS A 127 -15.16 -28.50 33.13
N ASN A 128 -14.76 -29.76 33.32
CA ASN A 128 -15.28 -30.67 34.34
C ASN A 128 -14.18 -30.92 35.37
N GLU A 129 -14.56 -31.26 36.61
CA GLU A 129 -13.65 -31.39 37.76
C GLU A 129 -12.42 -32.28 37.50
N ASP A 130 -12.49 -33.21 36.55
CA ASP A 130 -11.42 -34.17 36.23
C ASP A 130 -10.58 -33.84 34.98
N SER A 131 -10.95 -32.84 34.17
CA SER A 131 -10.07 -32.36 33.09
C SER A 131 -10.45 -30.95 32.66
N THR A 132 -9.49 -30.03 32.79
CA THR A 132 -9.58 -28.68 32.21
C THR A 132 -8.42 -28.55 31.23
N LYS A 133 -8.72 -28.52 29.92
CA LYS A 133 -7.70 -28.18 28.94
C LYS A 133 -7.58 -26.65 28.90
N ILE A 134 -6.44 -26.14 29.36
CA ILE A 134 -6.05 -24.75 29.10
C ILE A 134 -5.74 -24.64 27.60
N ASN A 135 -6.33 -23.65 26.95
CA ASN A 135 -6.08 -23.39 25.54
C ASN A 135 -4.99 -22.31 25.39
N ASP A 136 -3.74 -22.77 25.36
CA ASP A 136 -2.57 -21.91 25.17
C ASP A 136 -2.31 -21.53 23.69
N GLU A 137 -3.13 -22.06 22.77
CA GLU A 137 -2.96 -21.85 21.33
C GLU A 137 -3.87 -20.74 20.76
N LEU A 138 -4.81 -20.22 21.55
CA LEU A 138 -5.87 -19.32 21.09
C LEU A 138 -6.64 -19.92 19.88
N GLN A 139 -6.81 -21.24 19.88
CA GLN A 139 -7.46 -21.99 18.80
C GLN A 139 -8.44 -23.03 19.36
N LEU A 140 -9.69 -23.00 18.91
CA LEU A 140 -10.70 -24.03 19.17
C LEU A 140 -10.78 -24.95 17.96
N GLU A 141 -10.74 -26.26 18.19
CA GLU A 141 -10.89 -27.26 17.12
C GLU A 141 -12.37 -27.60 16.91
N ASP A 142 -12.76 -27.84 15.66
CA ASP A 142 -14.12 -28.25 15.28
C ASP A 142 -14.57 -29.49 16.06
N ARG A 143 -13.66 -30.45 16.28
CA ARG A 143 -13.95 -31.64 17.09
C ARG A 143 -14.40 -31.30 18.51
N ASP A 144 -13.87 -30.23 19.11
CA ASP A 144 -14.21 -29.81 20.47
C ASP A 144 -15.59 -29.11 20.47
N ILE A 145 -15.96 -28.46 19.37
CA ILE A 145 -17.31 -27.92 19.14
C ILE A 145 -18.32 -29.07 18.98
N GLN A 146 -18.05 -30.02 18.09
CA GLN A 146 -18.93 -31.16 17.80
C GLN A 146 -19.12 -32.07 19.03
N ALA A 147 -18.15 -32.11 19.94
CA ALA A 147 -18.26 -32.81 21.22
C ALA A 147 -19.33 -32.21 22.14
N GLY A 148 -19.68 -30.92 21.95
CA GLY A 148 -20.51 -30.13 22.86
C GLY A 148 -19.76 -29.74 24.14
N GLY A 149 -20.47 -29.12 25.09
CA GLY A 149 -19.94 -28.77 26.41
C GLY A 149 -19.81 -27.26 26.62
N LYS A 150 -18.65 -26.81 27.11
CA LYS A 150 -18.47 -25.42 27.57
C LYS A 150 -17.09 -24.86 27.20
N VAL A 151 -17.06 -23.67 26.61
CA VAL A 151 -15.90 -22.78 26.50
C VAL A 151 -16.07 -21.67 27.53
N PHE A 152 -15.11 -21.53 28.43
CA PHE A 152 -15.11 -20.51 29.47
C PHE A 152 -13.95 -19.53 29.27
N PHE A 153 -14.30 -18.25 29.12
CA PHE A 153 -13.40 -17.12 29.06
C PHE A 153 -13.31 -16.47 30.44
N GLU A 154 -12.12 -16.48 31.02
CA GLU A 154 -11.83 -15.69 32.21
C GLU A 154 -11.32 -14.33 31.77
N MET A 155 -12.08 -13.26 32.05
CA MET A 155 -11.72 -11.91 31.63
C MET A 155 -10.86 -11.21 32.69
N MET A 156 -9.94 -10.36 32.25
CA MET A 156 -9.04 -9.56 33.09
C MET A 156 -8.98 -8.09 32.65
N PRO A 157 -8.81 -7.15 33.60
CA PRO A 157 -8.69 -5.73 33.27
C PRO A 157 -7.37 -5.46 32.51
N ARG A 158 -7.38 -4.41 31.67
CA ARG A 158 -6.23 -3.99 30.84
C ARG A 158 -4.96 -3.72 31.66
N GLU A 159 -5.10 -3.21 32.88
CA GLU A 159 -3.96 -2.95 33.79
C GLU A 159 -3.20 -4.25 34.13
N GLY A 160 -3.91 -5.38 34.28
CA GLY A 160 -3.31 -6.68 34.54
C GLY A 160 -2.45 -7.22 33.38
N ILE A 161 -2.74 -6.81 32.13
CA ILE A 161 -1.92 -7.19 30.97
C ILE A 161 -0.51 -6.59 31.09
N LEU A 162 -0.37 -5.35 31.57
CA LEU A 162 0.92 -4.66 31.66
C LEU A 162 1.83 -5.24 32.76
N GLU A 163 1.25 -5.87 33.78
CA GLU A 163 1.98 -6.52 34.87
C GLU A 163 2.32 -8.00 34.56
N MET A 164 1.51 -8.68 33.74
CA MET A 164 1.67 -10.11 33.38
C MET A 164 2.35 -10.36 32.02
N VAL A 165 2.99 -9.34 31.44
CA VAL A 165 3.66 -9.36 30.11
C VAL A 165 4.72 -10.47 29.91
N PRO A 166 5.29 -11.18 30.91
CA PRO A 166 6.20 -12.28 30.59
C PRO A 166 5.49 -13.55 30.09
N ASP A 167 4.28 -13.87 30.60
CA ASP A 167 3.78 -15.26 30.58
C ASP A 167 2.36 -15.46 30.03
N ILE A 168 1.55 -14.41 29.81
CA ILE A 168 0.25 -14.58 29.12
C ILE A 168 0.52 -14.84 27.63
N LEU A 169 0.49 -16.11 27.26
CA LEU A 169 0.40 -16.62 25.89
C LEU A 169 1.22 -15.80 24.88
N ILE A 170 2.52 -15.63 25.14
CA ILE A 170 3.44 -15.61 24.02
C ILE A 170 3.27 -16.98 23.40
N LEU A 171 2.54 -17.07 22.29
CA LEU A 171 2.71 -18.15 21.35
C LEU A 171 4.21 -18.19 21.07
N LYS A 172 4.93 -19.04 21.81
CA LYS A 172 6.18 -19.62 21.35
C LYS A 172 5.74 -20.53 20.22
N SER A 173 5.38 -19.92 19.09
CA SER A 173 5.57 -20.61 17.83
C SER A 173 7.04 -20.96 17.84
N ASN A 174 7.36 -22.22 18.11
CA ASN A 174 8.60 -22.81 17.64
C ASN A 174 8.49 -22.71 16.13
N ILE A 175 8.81 -21.54 15.57
CA ILE A 175 9.01 -21.40 14.15
C ILE A 175 10.26 -22.23 13.91
N GLU A 176 10.08 -23.49 13.50
CA GLU A 176 11.18 -24.41 13.23
C GLU A 176 12.17 -23.82 12.22
N ASN A 177 11.70 -22.86 11.39
CA ASN A 177 12.49 -22.09 10.44
C ASN A 177 12.25 -20.58 10.60
N PRO A 178 12.99 -19.85 11.46
CA PRO A 178 12.84 -18.40 11.57
C PRO A 178 13.13 -17.76 10.20
N ILE A 179 12.14 -17.05 9.66
CA ILE A 179 12.31 -16.29 8.42
C ILE A 179 13.18 -15.07 8.74
N VAL A 180 14.28 -14.91 8.01
CA VAL A 180 15.07 -13.67 8.07
C VAL A 180 14.38 -12.63 7.19
N ILE A 181 13.84 -11.58 7.83
CA ILE A 181 13.11 -10.52 7.10
C ILE A 181 14.08 -9.76 6.19
N ASN A 182 13.63 -9.48 4.97
CA ASN A 182 14.35 -8.68 4.00
C ASN A 182 14.78 -7.33 4.58
N PRO A 183 16.03 -6.88 4.33
CA PRO A 183 16.45 -5.55 4.71
C PRO A 183 15.73 -4.49 3.87
N VAL A 184 15.38 -3.36 4.47
CA VAL A 184 14.77 -2.21 3.80
C VAL A 184 15.86 -1.24 3.36
N ILE A 185 15.97 -0.99 2.05
CA ILE A 185 16.85 0.04 1.50
C ILE A 185 16.07 1.35 1.39
N ASN A 186 16.44 2.35 2.19
CA ASN A 186 15.80 3.65 2.19
C ASN A 186 16.77 4.74 1.71
N GLY A 187 16.48 5.31 0.55
CA GLY A 187 17.15 6.48 0.01
C GLY A 187 16.19 7.59 -0.43
N GLY A 188 14.88 7.45 -0.26
CA GLY A 188 13.89 8.33 -0.90
C GLY A 188 13.78 8.07 -2.41
N THR A 189 13.64 9.13 -3.21
CA THR A 189 13.35 9.05 -4.66
C THR A 189 14.43 8.29 -5.47
N VAL A 190 14.01 7.62 -6.55
CA VAL A 190 14.91 6.90 -7.48
C VAL A 190 15.92 7.87 -8.10
N SER A 191 15.46 9.01 -8.59
CA SER A 191 16.27 10.03 -9.24
C SER A 191 16.84 11.05 -8.24
N PHE A 192 18.03 11.60 -8.54
CA PHE A 192 18.68 12.61 -7.71
C PHE A 192 19.66 13.51 -8.49
N GLN A 193 19.73 14.80 -8.11
CA GLN A 193 20.66 15.79 -8.68
C GLN A 193 21.96 15.92 -7.89
N LYS A 194 21.90 15.87 -6.55
CA LYS A 194 23.05 16.00 -5.64
C LYS A 194 23.31 14.69 -4.92
N ASN A 195 24.51 14.51 -4.40
CA ASN A 195 24.86 13.30 -3.65
C ASN A 195 23.84 13.06 -2.53
N LYS A 196 23.50 11.79 -2.32
CA LYS A 196 22.53 11.36 -1.30
C LYS A 196 23.10 10.23 -0.46
N ASN A 197 22.53 10.05 0.71
CA ASN A 197 22.85 8.92 1.59
C ASN A 197 21.70 7.93 1.58
N VAL A 198 22.04 6.66 1.56
CA VAL A 198 21.10 5.54 1.63
C VAL A 198 21.33 4.78 2.93
N SER A 199 20.24 4.56 3.66
CA SER A 199 20.23 3.69 4.83
C SER A 199 19.72 2.30 4.48
N ILE A 200 20.26 1.27 5.13
CA ILE A 200 19.73 -0.09 5.03
C ILE A 200 19.39 -0.55 6.45
N THR A 201 18.15 -0.95 6.70
CA THR A 201 17.67 -1.35 8.02
C THR A 201 17.03 -2.74 7.97
N SER A 202 16.91 -3.41 9.11
CA SER A 202 16.12 -4.65 9.23
C SER A 202 15.32 -4.61 10.52
N SER A 203 14.12 -5.18 10.49
CA SER A 203 13.29 -5.39 11.68
C SER A 203 13.71 -6.62 12.47
N ASN A 204 14.46 -7.56 11.89
CA ASN A 204 15.06 -8.66 12.65
C ASN A 204 16.19 -8.11 13.52
N LYS A 205 16.16 -8.43 14.81
CA LYS A 205 17.29 -8.19 15.72
C LYS A 205 18.42 -9.18 15.40
N ASN A 206 19.67 -8.77 15.63
CA ASN A 206 20.87 -9.61 15.49
C ASN A 206 21.08 -10.23 14.09
N VAL A 207 20.85 -9.44 13.04
CA VAL A 207 21.20 -9.83 11.67
C VAL A 207 22.36 -8.99 11.14
N LYS A 208 23.18 -9.60 10.29
CA LYS A 208 24.22 -8.91 9.52
C LYS A 208 23.69 -8.64 8.12
N ILE A 209 23.78 -7.39 7.68
CA ILE A 209 23.33 -6.97 6.35
C ILE A 209 24.55 -6.90 5.44
N TYR A 210 24.47 -7.57 4.30
CA TYR A 210 25.47 -7.56 3.24
C TYR A 210 24.90 -6.89 2.00
N TYR A 211 25.73 -6.14 1.26
CA TYR A 211 25.27 -5.37 0.11
C TYR A 211 26.29 -5.28 -1.02
N THR A 212 25.78 -4.92 -2.20
CA THR A 212 26.56 -4.54 -3.39
C THR A 212 25.98 -3.24 -3.97
N THR A 213 26.80 -2.50 -4.72
CA THR A 213 26.40 -1.22 -5.36
C THR A 213 26.44 -1.24 -6.88
N TYR A 214 26.83 -2.37 -7.49
CA TYR A 214 26.97 -2.52 -8.94
C TYR A 214 25.98 -3.54 -9.53
N GLY A 215 24.93 -3.88 -8.80
CA GLY A 215 23.87 -4.79 -9.25
C GLY A 215 24.18 -6.30 -9.16
N ASN A 216 25.40 -6.69 -8.79
CA ASN A 216 25.74 -8.09 -8.49
C ASN A 216 24.95 -8.59 -7.28
N GLU A 217 24.62 -9.88 -7.24
CA GLU A 217 23.92 -10.45 -6.08
C GLU A 217 24.82 -10.46 -4.83
N PRO A 218 24.36 -9.91 -3.70
CA PRO A 218 25.12 -9.93 -2.46
C PRO A 218 25.06 -11.32 -1.80
N SER A 219 26.12 -11.67 -1.07
CA SER A 219 26.21 -12.84 -0.21
C SER A 219 26.94 -12.49 1.10
N ASP A 220 27.09 -13.47 1.99
CA ASP A 220 27.97 -13.45 3.17
C ASP A 220 29.45 -13.06 2.91
N LYS A 221 29.89 -13.02 1.65
CA LYS A 221 31.23 -12.58 1.20
C LYS A 221 31.25 -11.12 0.73
N SER A 222 30.09 -10.49 0.62
CA SER A 222 29.96 -9.10 0.16
C SER A 222 30.30 -8.10 1.28
N SER A 223 30.22 -6.81 0.98
CA SER A 223 30.48 -5.77 1.96
C SER A 223 29.39 -5.76 3.04
N VAL A 224 29.81 -5.70 4.31
CA VAL A 224 28.89 -5.57 5.45
C VAL A 224 28.44 -4.12 5.59
N TYR A 225 27.14 -3.88 5.65
CA TYR A 225 26.57 -2.57 5.91
C TYR A 225 26.80 -2.18 7.39
N LYS A 226 27.46 -1.04 7.62
CA LYS A 226 27.78 -0.52 8.97
C LYS A 226 27.30 0.92 9.18
N THR A 227 27.32 1.72 8.13
CA THR A 227 27.00 3.16 8.14
C THR A 227 26.27 3.53 6.86
N LEU A 228 25.72 4.75 6.81
CA LEU A 228 25.06 5.29 5.63
C LEU A 228 25.92 5.15 4.36
N LEU A 229 25.30 4.72 3.26
CA LEU A 229 25.94 4.57 1.96
C LEU A 229 25.84 5.87 1.15
N PRO A 230 26.94 6.56 0.88
CA PRO A 230 26.92 7.72 0.00
C PRO A 230 26.77 7.27 -1.45
N ILE A 231 25.88 7.93 -2.19
CA ILE A 231 25.62 7.71 -3.61
C ILE A 231 25.84 9.02 -4.36
N SER A 232 26.72 8.99 -5.36
CA SER A 232 27.11 10.16 -6.17
C SER A 232 26.84 9.99 -7.67
N HIS A 233 26.59 8.75 -8.13
CA HIS A 233 26.35 8.38 -9.53
C HIS A 233 25.22 7.35 -9.62
N SER A 234 24.70 7.11 -10.84
CA SER A 234 23.68 6.08 -11.06
C SER A 234 24.20 4.71 -10.66
N GLN A 235 23.48 3.99 -9.82
CA GLN A 235 23.92 2.69 -9.30
C GLN A 235 22.75 1.84 -8.82
N ILE A 236 22.98 0.53 -8.71
CA ILE A 236 22.00 -0.45 -8.21
C ILE A 236 22.50 -0.98 -6.88
N VAL A 237 21.75 -0.70 -5.82
CA VAL A 237 22.04 -1.23 -4.48
C VAL A 237 21.23 -2.50 -4.28
N LYS A 238 21.90 -3.61 -3.99
CA LYS A 238 21.25 -4.86 -3.57
C LYS A 238 21.69 -5.20 -2.16
N ALA A 239 20.77 -5.72 -1.34
CA ALA A 239 21.04 -6.06 0.05
C ALA A 239 20.38 -7.39 0.45
N ILE A 240 21.05 -8.13 1.34
CA ILE A 240 20.59 -9.38 1.93
C ILE A 240 20.94 -9.39 3.43
N ALA A 241 20.07 -9.94 4.27
CA ALA A 241 20.30 -10.09 5.70
C ALA A 241 20.60 -11.57 6.04
N TYR A 242 21.56 -11.80 6.94
CA TYR A 242 21.89 -13.12 7.49
C TYR A 242 21.73 -13.11 9.01
N ASP A 243 21.17 -14.18 9.57
CA ASP A 243 21.17 -14.40 11.02
C ASP A 243 22.47 -15.10 11.49
N ASP A 244 22.63 -15.26 12.81
CA ASP A 244 23.81 -15.91 13.40
C ASP A 244 23.92 -17.42 13.08
N LYS A 245 22.84 -18.03 12.56
CA LYS A 245 22.79 -19.45 12.16
C LYS A 245 23.12 -19.64 10.67
N GLY A 246 23.29 -18.56 9.92
CA GLY A 246 23.56 -18.59 8.48
C GLY A 246 22.32 -18.64 7.60
N ASN A 247 21.10 -18.56 8.17
CA ASN A 247 19.88 -18.36 7.38
C ASN A 247 19.89 -16.95 6.79
N HIS A 248 19.23 -16.76 5.65
CA HIS A 248 19.22 -15.46 4.99
C HIS A 248 17.86 -15.06 4.43
N SER A 249 17.70 -13.76 4.24
CA SER A 249 16.53 -13.18 3.57
C SER A 249 16.57 -13.39 2.06
N PHE A 250 15.55 -12.94 1.35
CA PHE A 250 15.67 -12.70 -0.09
C PHE A 250 16.45 -11.39 -0.35
N ILE A 251 16.91 -11.22 -1.59
CA ILE A 251 17.63 -10.02 -2.01
C ILE A 251 16.64 -8.87 -2.21
N THR A 252 16.90 -7.74 -1.56
CA THR A 252 16.20 -6.48 -1.81
C THR A 252 17.01 -5.62 -2.77
N THR A 253 16.35 -4.99 -3.74
CA THR A 253 17.00 -4.17 -4.79
C THR A 253 16.45 -2.76 -4.78
N ALA A 254 17.33 -1.77 -4.88
CA ALA A 254 16.99 -0.37 -5.12
C ALA A 254 17.85 0.18 -6.27
N VAL A 255 17.20 0.88 -7.19
CA VAL A 255 17.87 1.56 -8.31
C VAL A 255 17.92 3.05 -8.00
N TYR A 256 19.08 3.67 -8.22
CA TYR A 256 19.25 5.11 -8.10
C TYR A 256 19.83 5.68 -9.39
N LYS A 257 19.21 6.76 -9.90
CA LYS A 257 19.59 7.39 -11.15
C LYS A 257 20.06 8.82 -10.91
N LYS A 258 21.32 9.09 -11.25
CA LYS A 258 21.89 10.44 -11.24
C LYS A 258 21.36 11.21 -12.45
N MET A 259 20.76 12.36 -12.19
CA MET A 259 20.33 13.27 -13.25
C MET A 259 21.53 13.93 -13.92
N ALA A 260 21.46 14.10 -15.24
CA ALA A 260 22.54 14.70 -16.02
C ALA A 260 22.65 16.22 -15.85
N HIS A 261 21.64 16.84 -15.21
CA HIS A 261 21.52 18.28 -15.07
C HIS A 261 20.96 18.70 -13.70
N ASP A 262 21.13 19.97 -13.38
CA ASP A 262 20.64 20.67 -12.20
C ASP A 262 19.40 21.54 -12.49
N TRP A 263 18.74 21.30 -13.63
CA TRP A 263 17.53 22.01 -14.04
C TRP A 263 16.43 21.95 -12.97
N THR A 264 15.55 22.94 -12.97
CA THR A 264 14.39 22.96 -12.08
C THR A 264 13.11 23.13 -12.88
N VAL A 265 12.04 22.50 -12.40
CA VAL A 265 10.71 22.58 -13.00
C VAL A 265 9.80 23.43 -12.11
N LYS A 266 9.14 24.40 -12.73
CA LYS A 266 7.99 25.11 -12.17
C LYS A 266 6.73 24.60 -12.85
N LEU A 267 5.82 24.04 -12.06
CA LEU A 267 4.48 23.68 -12.51
C LEU A 267 3.61 24.95 -12.45
N ASN A 268 3.13 25.42 -13.60
CA ASN A 268 2.20 26.56 -13.66
C ASN A 268 0.75 26.09 -13.51
N THR A 269 0.49 24.80 -13.71
CA THR A 269 -0.78 24.12 -13.42
C THR A 269 -0.55 22.94 -12.49
N GLU A 270 -1.56 22.64 -11.67
CA GLU A 270 -1.50 21.50 -10.73
C GLU A 270 -1.91 20.20 -11.42
N TYR A 271 -1.16 19.14 -11.13
CA TYR A 271 -1.52 17.75 -11.46
C TYR A 271 -2.43 17.13 -10.38
N GLU A 272 -3.01 15.98 -10.70
CA GLU A 272 -3.81 15.18 -9.76
C GLU A 272 -2.92 14.42 -8.78
N GLN A 273 -3.11 14.61 -7.48
CA GLN A 273 -2.21 14.03 -6.45
C GLN A 273 -2.08 12.50 -6.49
N MET A 274 -3.12 11.80 -6.95
CA MET A 274 -3.09 10.34 -7.15
C MET A 274 -2.15 9.89 -8.29
N TYR A 275 -1.81 10.80 -9.21
CA TYR A 275 -0.91 10.60 -10.35
C TYR A 275 0.21 11.64 -10.30
N ASN A 276 1.01 11.63 -9.22
CA ASN A 276 1.98 12.70 -8.98
C ASN A 276 3.25 12.62 -9.84
N GLY A 277 3.57 11.45 -10.40
CA GLY A 277 4.75 11.23 -11.23
C GLY A 277 6.05 11.72 -10.57
N ASN A 278 6.24 11.49 -9.26
CA ASN A 278 7.40 11.99 -8.51
C ASN A 278 7.48 13.54 -8.42
N GLY A 279 6.33 14.21 -8.54
CA GLY A 279 6.21 15.67 -8.46
C GLY A 279 6.84 16.38 -9.66
N ALA A 280 7.23 17.65 -9.47
CA ALA A 280 7.75 18.48 -10.55
C ALA A 280 9.05 17.92 -11.18
N ILE A 281 9.90 17.28 -10.37
CA ILE A 281 11.18 16.77 -10.85
C ILE A 281 11.02 15.56 -11.77
N GLY A 282 9.95 14.76 -11.60
CA GLY A 282 9.72 13.57 -12.42
C GLY A 282 9.55 13.85 -13.91
N LEU A 283 9.21 15.09 -14.27
CA LEU A 283 9.16 15.52 -15.68
C LEU A 283 10.54 15.67 -16.34
N ILE A 284 11.64 15.59 -15.59
CA ILE A 284 13.01 15.78 -16.11
C ILE A 284 14.00 14.83 -15.43
N ASP A 285 13.54 13.73 -14.84
CA ASP A 285 14.39 12.87 -14.02
C ASP A 285 15.00 11.68 -14.78
N GLY A 286 14.65 11.57 -16.05
CA GLY A 286 15.08 10.55 -16.98
C GLY A 286 14.31 9.24 -16.85
N ILE A 287 13.25 9.17 -16.05
CA ILE A 287 12.45 7.95 -15.86
C ILE A 287 11.22 8.03 -16.76
N ARG A 288 11.09 7.05 -17.65
CA ARG A 288 9.94 6.93 -18.56
C ARG A 288 8.83 6.10 -17.92
N GLY A 289 7.60 6.44 -18.24
CA GLY A 289 6.41 5.65 -17.92
C GLY A 289 6.28 4.43 -18.83
N GLU A 290 5.55 3.42 -18.35
CA GLU A 290 5.18 2.24 -19.11
C GLU A 290 3.71 2.31 -19.56
N THR A 291 3.31 1.45 -20.50
CA THR A 291 1.92 1.37 -20.98
C THR A 291 0.93 1.00 -19.88
N ASP A 292 1.35 0.17 -18.92
CA ASP A 292 0.59 -0.04 -17.69
C ASP A 292 0.87 1.10 -16.70
N TRP A 293 0.05 2.14 -16.80
CA TRP A 293 0.17 3.35 -16.00
C TRP A 293 0.04 3.13 -14.49
N ARG A 294 -0.52 1.98 -14.06
CA ARG A 294 -0.64 1.62 -12.64
C ARG A 294 0.72 1.38 -11.98
N LYS A 295 1.77 1.14 -12.77
CA LYS A 295 3.15 1.06 -12.30
C LYS A 295 3.76 2.42 -11.90
N GLY A 296 3.06 3.53 -12.17
CA GLY A 296 3.50 4.88 -11.81
C GLY A 296 4.33 5.56 -12.90
N ASN A 297 5.15 6.53 -12.48
CA ASN A 297 5.98 7.40 -13.35
C ASN A 297 5.20 8.28 -14.35
N TRP A 298 3.89 8.43 -14.14
CA TRP A 298 3.04 9.33 -14.89
C TRP A 298 2.57 10.47 -14.01
N GLN A 299 2.65 11.69 -14.53
CA GLN A 299 1.98 12.84 -13.97
C GLN A 299 0.66 13.08 -14.70
N GLY A 300 -0.45 13.00 -13.97
CA GLY A 300 -1.81 13.06 -14.50
C GLY A 300 -2.45 14.44 -14.35
N TYR A 301 -3.10 14.92 -15.41
CA TYR A 301 -3.81 16.19 -15.43
C TYR A 301 -5.23 15.97 -15.97
N GLN A 302 -6.25 16.37 -15.20
CA GLN A 302 -7.65 16.38 -15.64
C GLN A 302 -8.19 17.80 -15.61
N LYS A 303 -9.01 18.20 -16.60
CA LYS A 303 -9.65 19.53 -16.74
C LYS A 303 -8.69 20.73 -16.91
N LYS A 304 -7.41 20.57 -16.59
CA LYS A 304 -6.36 21.59 -16.73
C LYS A 304 -5.35 21.14 -17.78
N ASP A 305 -4.85 22.08 -18.57
CA ASP A 305 -3.71 21.82 -19.47
C ASP A 305 -2.46 21.49 -18.65
N VAL A 306 -1.54 20.74 -19.24
CA VAL A 306 -0.16 20.69 -18.75
C VAL A 306 0.47 22.03 -19.09
N ASP A 307 1.02 22.74 -18.11
CA ASP A 307 1.73 24.00 -18.31
C ASP A 307 2.94 24.04 -17.37
N VAL A 308 4.12 23.82 -17.92
CA VAL A 308 5.35 23.64 -17.14
C VAL A 308 6.47 24.50 -17.71
N THR A 309 7.29 25.06 -16.83
CA THR A 309 8.48 25.85 -17.18
C THR A 309 9.72 25.21 -16.58
N ILE A 310 10.69 24.90 -17.43
CA ILE A 310 11.98 24.33 -17.06
C ILE A 310 13.03 25.45 -17.12
N ASP A 311 13.75 25.68 -16.02
CA ASP A 311 14.93 26.55 -15.95
C ASP A 311 16.18 25.70 -16.16
N LEU A 312 16.88 25.92 -17.28
CA LEU A 312 18.12 25.24 -17.65
C LEU A 312 19.33 25.72 -16.81
N LYS A 313 19.12 26.66 -15.88
CA LYS A 313 20.10 27.31 -14.98
C LYS A 313 21.11 28.22 -15.66
N LYS A 314 21.42 27.97 -16.93
CA LYS A 314 22.29 28.79 -17.75
C LYS A 314 21.78 28.86 -19.20
N PRO A 315 22.09 29.94 -19.93
CA PRO A 315 21.82 30.00 -21.37
C PRO A 315 22.48 28.80 -22.08
N THR A 316 21.66 28.02 -22.78
CA THR A 316 22.00 26.76 -23.44
C THR A 316 21.45 26.78 -24.86
N THR A 317 22.27 26.35 -25.82
CA THR A 317 21.80 26.15 -27.20
C THR A 317 21.03 24.84 -27.29
N ILE A 318 19.78 24.89 -27.74
CA ILE A 318 18.90 23.73 -27.88
C ILE A 318 18.29 23.73 -29.28
N SER A 319 17.90 22.56 -29.77
CA SER A 319 17.30 22.35 -31.09
C SER A 319 16.13 21.37 -31.08
N SER A 320 15.93 20.66 -29.98
CA SER A 320 14.70 19.88 -29.79
C SER A 320 14.23 19.84 -28.34
N VAL A 321 12.91 19.68 -28.21
CA VAL A 321 12.22 19.40 -26.96
C VAL A 321 11.25 18.26 -27.23
N SER A 322 11.22 17.23 -26.39
CA SER A 322 10.29 16.13 -26.53
C SER A 322 9.64 15.79 -25.20
N ALA A 323 8.38 15.36 -25.22
CA ALA A 323 7.68 14.87 -24.04
C ALA A 323 6.99 13.55 -24.34
N GLY A 324 7.05 12.59 -23.41
CA GLY A 324 6.34 11.33 -23.54
C GLY A 324 4.94 11.41 -22.96
N PHE A 325 4.01 10.77 -23.65
CA PHE A 325 2.59 10.73 -23.31
C PHE A 325 2.06 9.30 -23.46
N LEU A 326 1.01 9.00 -22.69
CA LEU A 326 0.24 7.76 -22.80
C LEU A 326 -1.10 8.04 -23.47
N GLN A 327 -1.53 7.13 -24.34
CA GLN A 327 -2.94 6.96 -24.68
C GLN A 327 -3.42 5.61 -24.19
N ASP A 328 -4.46 5.63 -23.35
CA ASP A 328 -5.29 4.49 -22.97
C ASP A 328 -6.73 5.02 -22.90
N THR A 329 -7.40 5.03 -24.05
CA THR A 329 -8.71 5.64 -24.21
C THR A 329 -9.74 5.04 -23.25
N ARG A 330 -9.70 3.73 -23.03
CA ARG A 330 -10.63 3.03 -22.12
C ARG A 330 -10.46 3.50 -20.67
N ALA A 331 -9.24 3.90 -20.29
CA ALA A 331 -8.93 4.51 -19.00
C ALA A 331 -9.10 6.04 -18.99
N TRP A 332 -9.69 6.63 -20.04
CA TRP A 332 -9.93 8.06 -20.20
C TRP A 332 -8.63 8.88 -20.35
N ILE A 333 -7.50 8.22 -20.60
CA ILE A 333 -6.17 8.84 -20.77
C ILE A 333 -5.95 9.10 -22.27
N ILE A 334 -6.00 10.36 -22.67
CA ILE A 334 -5.98 10.76 -24.08
C ILE A 334 -4.74 11.61 -24.36
N MET A 335 -4.16 11.45 -25.55
CA MET A 335 -3.15 12.36 -26.07
C MET A 335 -3.65 13.82 -26.02
N PRO A 336 -2.77 14.79 -25.71
CA PRO A 336 -3.12 16.19 -25.82
C PRO A 336 -3.56 16.54 -27.25
N LYS A 337 -4.47 17.51 -27.42
CA LYS A 337 -4.84 18.04 -28.74
C LYS A 337 -3.67 18.72 -29.43
N GLN A 338 -2.81 19.34 -28.63
CA GLN A 338 -1.76 20.23 -29.06
C GLN A 338 -0.63 20.23 -28.03
N VAL A 339 0.61 20.21 -28.49
CA VAL A 339 1.81 20.43 -27.67
C VAL A 339 2.55 21.63 -28.20
N ILE A 340 2.69 22.65 -27.36
CA ILE A 340 3.32 23.93 -27.68
C ILE A 340 4.63 24.00 -26.89
N VAL A 341 5.72 24.31 -27.59
CA VAL A 341 7.04 24.55 -26.98
C VAL A 341 7.41 26.00 -27.20
N GLN A 342 7.78 26.67 -26.11
CA GLN A 342 8.19 28.06 -26.09
C GLN A 342 9.53 28.22 -25.36
N VAL A 343 10.32 29.22 -25.75
CA VAL A 343 11.62 29.52 -25.15
C VAL A 343 11.67 30.96 -24.65
N SER A 344 12.51 31.22 -23.65
CA SER A 344 12.67 32.55 -23.04
C SER A 344 14.05 32.71 -22.40
N ASP A 345 14.62 33.91 -22.49
CA ASP A 345 15.86 34.27 -21.80
C ASP A 345 15.62 34.77 -20.37
N ASP A 346 14.45 35.39 -20.11
CA ASP A 346 14.13 36.05 -18.84
C ASP A 346 13.11 35.29 -17.97
N GLY A 347 12.46 34.27 -18.53
CA GLY A 347 11.44 33.45 -17.89
C GLY A 347 10.08 34.14 -17.76
N LYS A 348 9.88 35.27 -18.45
CA LYS A 348 8.65 36.06 -18.45
C LYS A 348 8.05 36.14 -19.85
N GLU A 349 8.83 36.59 -20.82
CA GLU A 349 8.42 36.72 -22.21
C GLU A 349 8.83 35.46 -22.98
N PHE A 350 7.84 34.75 -23.54
CA PHE A 350 8.05 33.47 -24.21
C PHE A 350 7.75 33.55 -25.71
N THR A 351 8.66 33.03 -26.51
CA THR A 351 8.50 32.90 -27.97
C THR A 351 8.23 31.45 -28.33
N THR A 352 7.18 31.20 -29.10
CA THR A 352 6.84 29.84 -29.57
C THR A 352 7.83 29.38 -30.63
N VAL A 353 8.43 28.21 -30.42
CA VAL A 353 9.34 27.55 -31.38
C VAL A 353 8.71 26.31 -32.02
N SER A 354 7.65 25.77 -31.42
CA SER A 354 6.89 24.66 -31.99
C SER A 354 5.43 24.64 -31.51
N ASP A 355 4.54 24.21 -32.39
CA ASP A 355 3.12 24.00 -32.14
C ASP A 355 2.68 22.73 -32.90
N LYS A 356 2.75 21.57 -32.25
CA LYS A 356 2.37 20.28 -32.85
C LYS A 356 0.95 19.88 -32.46
N LYS A 357 0.22 19.34 -33.43
CA LYS A 357 -1.17 18.86 -33.32
C LYS A 357 -1.29 17.50 -34.00
N ASN A 358 -2.50 16.92 -33.96
CA ASN A 358 -2.85 15.69 -34.70
C ASN A 358 -1.94 14.51 -34.31
N PHE A 359 -1.99 14.14 -33.04
CA PHE A 359 -1.28 12.97 -32.52
C PHE A 359 -2.05 11.69 -32.84
N VAL A 360 -2.37 10.89 -31.82
CA VAL A 360 -3.10 9.62 -32.00
C VAL A 360 -4.60 9.90 -32.04
N PRO A 361 -5.34 9.28 -32.97
CA PRO A 361 -6.81 9.30 -32.95
C PRO A 361 -7.36 8.73 -31.63
N ILE A 362 -8.34 9.40 -31.06
CA ILE A 362 -8.94 9.02 -29.77
C ILE A 362 -9.64 7.65 -29.82
N ASP A 363 -10.14 7.25 -30.98
CA ASP A 363 -10.81 5.97 -31.25
C ASP A 363 -9.83 4.79 -31.35
N ASN A 364 -8.52 5.04 -31.29
CA ASN A 364 -7.53 3.99 -31.11
C ASN A 364 -7.49 3.52 -29.65
N LEU A 365 -8.13 2.38 -29.39
CA LEU A 365 -8.27 1.80 -28.05
C LEU A 365 -7.04 1.01 -27.58
N THR A 366 -6.00 0.86 -28.40
CA THR A 366 -4.78 0.13 -28.01
C THR A 366 -3.91 1.02 -27.14
N PRO A 367 -3.61 0.63 -25.87
CA PRO A 367 -2.72 1.38 -25.01
C PRO A 367 -1.34 1.57 -25.66
N GLN A 368 -0.86 2.81 -25.73
CA GLN A 368 0.39 3.11 -26.42
C GLN A 368 1.10 4.35 -25.88
N LEU A 369 2.43 4.29 -25.93
CA LEU A 369 3.31 5.42 -25.63
C LEU A 369 3.57 6.23 -26.89
N LYS A 370 3.56 7.55 -26.77
CA LYS A 370 3.94 8.46 -27.84
C LYS A 370 4.77 9.61 -27.34
N THR A 371 5.84 9.88 -28.07
CA THR A 371 6.68 11.05 -27.85
C THR A 371 6.22 12.18 -28.76
N ALA A 372 5.78 13.29 -28.18
CA ALA A 372 5.59 14.54 -28.91
C ALA A 372 6.95 15.24 -29.02
N GLU A 373 7.64 15.05 -30.13
CA GLU A 373 8.96 15.65 -30.39
C GLU A 373 8.81 16.95 -31.18
N ALA A 374 9.36 18.06 -30.68
CA ALA A 374 9.48 19.32 -31.39
C ALA A 374 10.93 19.55 -31.81
N ILE A 375 11.16 19.66 -33.13
CA ILE A 375 12.47 19.97 -33.72
C ILE A 375 12.37 21.36 -34.35
N PHE A 376 13.34 22.23 -34.08
CA PHE A 376 13.35 23.62 -34.55
C PHE A 376 14.80 24.11 -34.76
N PRO A 377 15.03 25.21 -35.49
CA PRO A 377 16.37 25.78 -35.63
C PRO A 377 17.02 26.06 -34.28
N ALA A 378 18.33 25.78 -34.16
CA ALA A 378 19.04 25.92 -32.91
C ALA A 378 18.90 27.34 -32.32
N VAL A 379 18.45 27.41 -31.06
CA VAL A 379 18.21 28.65 -30.34
C VAL A 379 18.93 28.62 -29.00
N LYS A 380 19.58 29.72 -28.63
CA LYS A 380 20.16 29.90 -27.31
C LYS A 380 19.09 30.46 -26.38
N THR A 381 18.80 29.76 -25.29
CA THR A 381 17.75 30.13 -24.32
C THR A 381 18.12 29.68 -22.91
N ARG A 382 17.46 30.23 -21.88
CA ARG A 382 17.58 29.72 -20.50
C ARG A 382 16.35 28.95 -20.05
N TYR A 383 15.16 29.35 -20.48
CA TYR A 383 13.90 28.75 -20.05
C TYR A 383 13.21 28.07 -21.23
N VAL A 384 12.57 26.95 -20.93
CA VAL A 384 11.71 26.21 -21.87
C VAL A 384 10.35 26.04 -21.21
N ARG A 385 9.28 26.43 -21.89
CA ARG A 385 7.91 26.19 -21.44
C ARG A 385 7.24 25.19 -22.38
N LEU A 386 6.67 24.13 -21.80
CA LEU A 386 5.88 23.14 -22.52
C LEU A 386 4.43 23.26 -22.09
N LYS A 387 3.53 23.39 -23.06
CA LYS A 387 2.08 23.34 -22.83
C LYS A 387 1.47 22.17 -23.59
N ALA A 388 0.71 21.32 -22.91
CA ALA A 388 -0.07 20.25 -23.55
C ALA A 388 -1.56 20.51 -23.30
N ILE A 389 -2.28 20.80 -24.38
CA ILE A 389 -3.68 21.22 -24.32
C ILE A 389 -4.60 20.02 -24.17
N GLN A 390 -5.50 20.08 -23.19
CA GLN A 390 -6.48 19.05 -22.88
C GLN A 390 -7.29 18.62 -24.09
N TYR A 391 -7.56 17.32 -24.17
CA TYR A 391 -8.52 16.82 -25.15
C TYR A 391 -9.94 17.29 -24.81
N GLY A 392 -10.28 17.33 -23.52
CA GLY A 392 -11.54 17.86 -23.02
C GLY A 392 -12.48 16.73 -22.61
N LYS A 393 -13.61 16.59 -23.31
CA LYS A 393 -14.62 15.58 -22.98
C LYS A 393 -14.48 14.33 -23.84
N LEU A 394 -14.79 13.18 -23.25
CA LEU A 394 -14.91 11.92 -23.94
C LEU A 394 -16.05 11.96 -24.97
N PRO A 395 -15.85 11.41 -26.18
CA PRO A 395 -16.82 11.46 -27.27
C PRO A 395 -18.03 10.56 -27.01
N ALA A 396 -19.12 10.79 -27.76
CA ALA A 396 -20.40 10.10 -27.56
C ALA A 396 -20.34 8.58 -27.70
N TRP A 397 -19.38 8.04 -28.46
CA TRP A 397 -19.21 6.60 -28.64
C TRP A 397 -18.46 5.91 -27.49
N HIS A 398 -17.83 6.67 -26.59
CA HIS A 398 -17.10 6.12 -25.45
C HIS A 398 -18.08 5.54 -24.42
N GLU A 399 -17.67 4.53 -23.65
CA GLU A 399 -18.48 3.91 -22.58
C GLU A 399 -18.87 4.88 -21.45
N SER A 400 -18.21 6.04 -21.40
CA SER A 400 -18.45 7.11 -20.43
C SER A 400 -18.47 8.47 -21.13
N PRO A 401 -19.48 8.71 -21.98
CA PRO A 401 -19.51 9.89 -22.84
C PRO A 401 -19.70 11.17 -22.01
N GLY A 402 -19.00 12.25 -22.39
CA GLY A 402 -19.11 13.56 -21.72
C GLY A 402 -18.26 13.73 -20.45
N GLU A 403 -17.59 12.68 -20.00
CA GLU A 403 -16.64 12.72 -18.88
C GLU A 403 -15.31 13.41 -19.28
N ASP A 404 -14.59 13.97 -18.30
CA ASP A 404 -13.33 14.68 -18.54
C ASP A 404 -12.16 13.71 -18.78
N THR A 405 -11.37 13.97 -19.82
CA THR A 405 -10.16 13.20 -20.15
C THR A 405 -8.99 13.57 -19.24
N HIS A 406 -8.07 12.62 -19.08
CA HIS A 406 -6.77 12.84 -18.46
C HIS A 406 -5.67 12.99 -19.54
N ILE A 407 -4.69 13.86 -19.30
CA ILE A 407 -3.38 13.80 -19.95
C ILE A 407 -2.41 13.16 -18.97
N PHE A 408 -1.70 12.13 -19.42
CA PHE A 408 -0.58 11.53 -18.69
C PHE A 408 0.73 11.88 -19.41
N ILE A 409 1.63 12.57 -18.71
CA ILE A 409 2.96 12.96 -19.18
C ILE A 409 4.02 12.37 -18.24
N ASP A 410 5.12 11.86 -18.80
CA ASP A 410 6.22 11.27 -18.00
C ASP A 410 7.45 12.18 -17.96
N GLU A 411 8.15 12.36 -19.07
CA GLU A 411 9.52 12.87 -19.13
C GLU A 411 9.68 13.83 -20.33
N ILE A 412 10.26 14.99 -20.04
CA ILE A 412 10.58 16.06 -20.97
C ILE A 412 12.09 16.09 -21.21
N GLU A 413 12.52 15.73 -22.42
CA GLU A 413 13.91 15.82 -22.84
C GLU A 413 14.16 17.09 -23.66
N ILE A 414 15.29 17.75 -23.41
CA ILE A 414 15.74 18.95 -24.12
C ILE A 414 17.15 18.68 -24.64
N LYS A 415 17.39 18.86 -25.95
CA LYS A 415 18.67 18.56 -26.62
C LYS A 415 19.16 19.73 -27.47
#